data_AF-A0A969VJS5-F1
#
_entry.id   AF-A0A969VJS5-F1
#
_cell.length_a   1.000
_cell.length_b   1.000
_cell.length_c   1.000
_cell.angle_alpha   90.00
_cell.angle_beta   90.00
_cell.angle_gamma   90.00
#
_symmetry.space_group_name_H-M   'P 1'
#
loop_
_entity.id
_entity.type
_entity.pdbx_description
1 polymer ?
#
loop_
_entity_poly.entity_id
_entity_poly.type
_entity_poly.pdbx_seq_one_letter_code
_entity_poly.pdbx_strand_id
1 'polypeptide(L)'
;MVKVVAAVMLGMLVMLQTAWAEGVGPLEDAMRKDPDRFRLMAEDVIAGFGGPTGLTPAGIEEHVALERAAARASAMRRLLAMDLDNDGTVTREELAVTLRAASATARGRLERQFTAADVNADTRIDSAEMRIEGQAAALRALTDAEASVLRALMTLDANQDGALAQEELRQALLRLDEVT
;
A
#
# COMPACT_ATOMS: atom_id res chain seq x y z
N MET A 1 24.82 -35.83 -29.05
CA MET A 1 24.70 -34.48 -28.44
C MET A 1 23.35 -34.25 -27.75
N VAL A 2 22.71 -35.28 -27.18
CA VAL A 2 21.37 -35.15 -26.54
C VAL A 2 21.43 -35.28 -25.00
N LYS A 3 22.53 -35.78 -24.43
CA LYS A 3 22.65 -36.01 -22.97
C LYS A 3 23.04 -34.76 -22.15
N VAL A 4 23.52 -33.69 -22.80
CA VAL A 4 23.91 -32.44 -22.09
C VAL A 4 22.70 -31.53 -21.87
N VAL A 5 21.69 -31.58 -22.74
CA VAL A 5 20.50 -30.71 -22.64
C VAL A 5 19.58 -31.12 -21.48
N ALA A 6 19.49 -32.41 -21.16
CA ALA A 6 18.66 -32.90 -20.05
C ALA A 6 19.20 -32.53 -18.67
N ALA A 7 20.53 -32.43 -18.52
CA ALA A 7 21.17 -32.04 -17.25
C ALA A 7 20.99 -30.54 -16.94
N VAL A 8 20.92 -29.69 -17.98
CA VAL A 8 20.71 -28.25 -17.82
C VAL A 8 19.25 -27.91 -17.47
N MET A 9 18.28 -28.67 -18.01
CA MET A 9 16.86 -28.52 -17.66
C MET A 9 16.55 -28.98 -16.22
N LEU A 10 17.22 -30.02 -15.71
CA LEU A 10 17.05 -30.45 -14.32
C LEU A 10 17.71 -29.47 -13.34
N GLY A 11 18.84 -28.84 -13.72
CA GLY A 11 19.48 -27.78 -12.95
C GLY A 11 18.62 -26.51 -12.84
N MET A 12 17.94 -26.10 -13.92
CA MET A 12 17.01 -24.96 -13.88
C MET A 12 15.72 -25.26 -13.09
N LEU A 13 15.27 -26.52 -13.05
CA LEU A 13 14.09 -26.90 -12.26
C LEU A 13 14.39 -26.91 -10.75
N VAL A 14 15.62 -27.26 -10.35
CA VAL A 14 16.05 -27.18 -8.94
C VAL A 14 16.29 -25.73 -8.51
N MET A 15 16.80 -24.86 -9.39
CA MET A 15 17.00 -23.44 -9.06
C MET A 15 15.71 -22.63 -8.93
N LEU A 16 14.59 -23.09 -9.50
CA LEU A 16 13.27 -22.48 -9.26
C LEU A 16 12.65 -22.87 -7.91
N GLN A 17 13.11 -23.96 -7.27
CA GLN A 17 12.62 -24.37 -5.95
C GLN A 17 13.43 -23.77 -4.80
N THR A 18 14.63 -23.25 -5.06
CA THR A 18 15.53 -22.69 -4.02
C THR A 18 15.35 -21.18 -3.77
N ALA A 19 14.36 -20.53 -4.37
CA ALA A 19 14.02 -19.12 -4.07
C ALA A 19 13.03 -18.94 -2.91
N TRP A 20 12.55 -20.04 -2.30
CA TRP A 20 11.57 -20.05 -1.21
C TRP A 20 12.17 -20.58 0.10
N ALA A 21 13.33 -20.09 0.51
CA ALA A 21 13.78 -20.22 1.90
C ALA A 21 14.97 -19.30 2.12
N GLU A 22 14.73 -18.16 2.79
CA GLU A 22 15.59 -17.60 3.84
C GLU A 22 15.09 -16.18 4.17
N GLY A 23 13.99 -16.15 4.89
CA GLY A 23 13.35 -14.96 5.42
C GLY A 23 12.10 -15.43 6.15
N VAL A 24 12.04 -15.13 7.45
CA VAL A 24 10.81 -15.10 8.23
C VAL A 24 9.75 -14.42 7.36
N GLY A 25 8.58 -15.03 7.16
CA GLY A 25 7.62 -14.50 6.18
C GLY A 25 7.24 -13.04 6.50
N PRO A 26 6.83 -12.21 5.52
CA PRO A 26 6.52 -10.79 5.76
C PRO A 26 5.55 -10.54 6.91
N LEU A 27 4.62 -11.48 7.11
CA LEU A 27 3.69 -11.48 8.25
C LEU A 27 4.41 -11.68 9.59
N GLU A 28 5.24 -12.69 9.68
CA GLU A 28 5.96 -13.06 10.89
C GLU A 28 7.00 -11.99 11.26
N ASP A 29 7.64 -11.37 10.26
CA ASP A 29 8.48 -10.19 10.47
C ASP A 29 7.69 -9.01 11.04
N ALA A 30 6.49 -8.74 10.51
CA ALA A 30 5.61 -7.69 11.01
C ALA A 30 5.16 -7.95 12.45
N MET A 31 4.79 -9.20 12.76
CA MET A 31 4.37 -9.63 14.09
C MET A 31 5.50 -9.51 15.11
N ARG A 32 6.74 -9.88 14.77
CA ARG A 32 7.89 -9.78 15.69
C ARG A 32 8.38 -8.35 15.88
N LYS A 33 8.35 -7.53 14.83
CA LYS A 33 8.93 -6.17 14.86
C LYS A 33 8.16 -5.25 15.80
N ASP A 34 6.83 -5.33 15.80
CA ASP A 34 5.96 -4.54 16.66
C ASP A 34 4.61 -5.29 16.86
N PRO A 35 4.56 -6.22 17.83
CA PRO A 35 3.39 -7.08 18.04
C PRO A 35 2.10 -6.30 18.36
N ASP A 36 2.22 -5.22 19.14
CA ASP A 36 1.07 -4.39 19.52
C ASP A 36 0.52 -3.64 18.31
N ARG A 37 1.39 -3.05 17.47
CA ARG A 37 0.96 -2.40 16.23
C ARG A 37 0.35 -3.39 15.25
N PHE A 38 0.93 -4.58 15.12
CA PHE A 38 0.38 -5.63 14.27
C PHE A 38 -1.02 -6.04 14.74
N ARG A 39 -1.19 -6.29 16.05
CA ARG A 39 -2.48 -6.65 16.63
C ARG A 39 -3.54 -5.59 16.35
N LEU A 40 -3.26 -4.33 16.66
CA LEU A 40 -4.20 -3.23 16.43
C LEU A 40 -4.58 -3.11 14.95
N MET A 41 -3.60 -3.19 14.05
CA MET A 41 -3.85 -3.19 12.61
C MET A 41 -4.78 -4.34 12.20
N ALA A 42 -4.51 -5.57 12.64
CA ALA A 42 -5.33 -6.73 12.27
C ALA A 42 -6.76 -6.62 12.85
N GLU A 43 -6.89 -6.18 14.11
CA GLU A 43 -8.19 -5.93 14.76
C GLU A 43 -8.99 -4.86 14.02
N ASP A 44 -8.38 -3.73 13.66
CA ASP A 44 -9.04 -2.64 12.93
C ASP A 44 -9.54 -3.10 11.55
N VAL A 45 -8.73 -3.88 10.83
CA VAL A 45 -9.13 -4.39 9.50
C VAL A 45 -10.24 -5.42 9.63
N ILE A 46 -10.17 -6.35 10.60
CA ILE A 46 -11.25 -7.31 10.86
C ILE A 46 -12.54 -6.58 11.25
N ALA A 47 -12.46 -5.56 12.11
CA ALA A 47 -13.65 -4.81 12.55
C ALA A 47 -14.25 -3.94 11.43
N GLY A 48 -13.42 -3.35 10.58
CA GLY A 48 -13.87 -2.44 9.52
C GLY A 48 -14.31 -3.14 8.23
N PHE A 49 -13.67 -4.25 7.87
CA PHE A 49 -13.84 -4.93 6.58
C PHE A 49 -14.18 -6.42 6.70
N GLY A 50 -14.30 -6.93 7.93
CA GLY A 50 -14.83 -8.26 8.18
C GLY A 50 -16.35 -8.31 8.12
N GLY A 51 -16.87 -9.50 7.80
CA GLY A 51 -18.28 -9.82 7.89
C GLY A 51 -18.63 -10.55 9.19
N PRO A 52 -19.84 -11.12 9.30
CA PRO A 52 -20.28 -11.90 10.46
C PRO A 52 -19.36 -13.08 10.81
N THR A 53 -18.61 -13.59 9.82
CA THR A 53 -17.69 -14.72 9.95
C THR A 53 -16.23 -14.29 10.10
N GLY A 54 -15.91 -13.00 9.98
CA GLY A 54 -14.53 -12.50 10.01
C GLY A 54 -14.08 -11.85 8.70
N LEU A 55 -12.78 -11.59 8.62
CA LEU A 55 -12.14 -10.92 7.48
C LEU A 55 -11.86 -11.90 6.35
N THR A 56 -12.34 -11.59 5.14
CA THR A 56 -12.13 -12.42 3.95
C THR A 56 -11.04 -11.82 3.04
N PRO A 57 -10.51 -12.59 2.06
CA PRO A 57 -9.63 -12.04 1.04
C PRO A 57 -10.23 -10.84 0.30
N ALA A 58 -11.55 -10.86 0.04
CA ALA A 58 -12.24 -9.74 -0.60
C ALA A 58 -12.25 -8.49 0.30
N GLY A 59 -12.52 -8.65 1.60
CA GLY A 59 -12.47 -7.56 2.57
C GLY A 59 -11.07 -6.93 2.67
N ILE A 60 -10.01 -7.74 2.57
CA ILE A 60 -8.63 -7.23 2.51
C ILE A 60 -8.39 -6.36 1.27
N GLU A 61 -8.81 -6.82 0.08
CA GLU A 61 -8.65 -6.02 -1.14
C GLU A 61 -9.50 -4.74 -1.11
N GLU A 62 -10.69 -4.79 -0.51
CA GLU A 62 -11.53 -3.61 -0.29
C GLU A 62 -10.86 -2.59 0.64
N HIS A 63 -10.25 -3.04 1.73
CA HIS A 63 -9.46 -2.19 2.62
C HIS A 63 -8.29 -1.52 1.89
N VAL A 64 -7.50 -2.31 1.17
CA VAL A 64 -6.37 -1.80 0.37
C VAL A 64 -6.83 -0.81 -0.69
N ALA A 65 -7.94 -1.10 -1.37
CA ALA A 65 -8.50 -0.22 -2.39
C ALA A 65 -9.01 1.10 -1.78
N LEU A 66 -9.65 1.05 -0.62
CA LEU A 66 -10.18 2.23 0.08
C LEU A 66 -9.05 3.16 0.52
N GLU A 67 -8.02 2.63 1.19
CA GLU A 67 -6.87 3.42 1.67
C GLU A 67 -6.15 4.10 0.51
N ARG A 68 -5.90 3.35 -0.57
CA ARG A 68 -5.30 3.90 -1.79
C ARG A 68 -6.20 4.94 -2.47
N ALA A 69 -7.52 4.74 -2.47
CA ALA A 69 -8.46 5.71 -3.02
C ALA A 69 -8.49 7.01 -2.21
N ALA A 70 -8.51 6.92 -0.88
CA ALA A 70 -8.48 8.07 0.01
C ALA A 70 -7.20 8.89 -0.18
N ALA A 71 -6.05 8.22 -0.35
CA ALA A 71 -4.77 8.85 -0.62
C ALA A 71 -4.75 9.57 -1.99
N ARG A 72 -5.23 8.90 -3.05
CA ARG A 72 -5.41 9.52 -4.39
C ARG A 72 -6.23 10.79 -4.30
N ALA A 73 -7.43 10.69 -3.72
CA ALA A 73 -8.36 11.81 -3.61
C ALA A 73 -7.74 12.98 -2.82
N SER A 74 -7.05 12.69 -1.72
CA SER A 74 -6.38 13.70 -0.89
C SER A 74 -5.25 14.42 -1.64
N ALA A 75 -4.48 13.71 -2.46
CA ALA A 75 -3.44 14.30 -3.29
C ALA A 75 -4.03 15.18 -4.39
N MET A 76 -5.00 14.65 -5.14
CA MET A 76 -5.67 15.37 -6.23
C MET A 76 -6.41 16.61 -5.72
N ARG A 77 -7.11 16.53 -4.59
CA ARG A 77 -7.81 17.67 -3.98
C ARG A 77 -6.90 18.88 -3.78
N ARG A 78 -5.65 18.66 -3.35
CA ARG A 78 -4.69 19.76 -3.13
C ARG A 78 -4.26 20.41 -4.45
N LEU A 79 -4.12 19.62 -5.52
CA LEU A 79 -3.81 20.14 -6.86
C LEU A 79 -5.00 20.91 -7.43
N LEU A 80 -6.19 20.33 -7.37
CA LEU A 80 -7.43 20.99 -7.80
C LEU A 80 -7.75 22.27 -7.03
N ALA A 81 -7.31 22.39 -5.78
CA ALA A 81 -7.46 23.64 -5.02
C ALA A 81 -6.54 24.77 -5.50
N MET A 82 -5.54 24.46 -6.34
CA MET A 82 -4.64 25.44 -6.98
C MET A 82 -5.11 25.82 -8.38
N ASP A 83 -5.96 25.03 -9.02
CA ASP A 83 -6.63 25.34 -10.29
C ASP A 83 -7.73 26.38 -10.02
N LEU A 84 -7.40 27.65 -10.21
CA LEU A 84 -8.22 28.78 -9.78
C LEU A 84 -9.33 29.10 -10.78
N ASP A 85 -9.09 28.83 -12.07
CA ASP A 85 -10.09 29.04 -13.11
C ASP A 85 -10.85 27.75 -13.49
N ASN A 86 -10.47 26.61 -12.90
CA ASN A 86 -11.10 25.30 -13.06
C ASN A 86 -11.09 24.83 -14.52
N ASP A 87 -9.97 25.06 -15.22
CA ASP A 87 -9.74 24.56 -16.59
C ASP A 87 -9.18 23.13 -16.63
N GLY A 88 -8.85 22.56 -15.48
CA GLY A 88 -8.30 21.21 -15.32
C GLY A 88 -6.78 21.14 -15.42
N THR A 89 -6.09 22.27 -15.52
CA THR A 89 -4.63 22.39 -15.57
C THR A 89 -4.18 23.34 -14.46
N VAL A 90 -3.20 22.93 -13.65
CA VAL A 90 -2.62 23.86 -12.65
C VAL A 90 -1.38 24.53 -13.25
N THR A 91 -1.36 25.85 -13.35
CA THR A 91 -0.21 26.58 -13.89
C THR A 91 0.68 27.20 -12.81
N ARG A 92 1.89 27.65 -13.20
CA ARG A 92 2.77 28.42 -12.31
C ARG A 92 2.15 29.73 -11.84
N GLU A 93 1.35 30.39 -12.68
CA GLU A 93 0.66 31.63 -12.33
C GLU A 93 -0.35 31.40 -11.21
N GLU A 94 -1.13 30.33 -11.29
CA GLU A 94 -2.13 29.99 -10.28
C GLU A 94 -1.50 29.53 -8.96
N LEU A 95 -0.42 28.74 -9.05
CA LEU A 95 0.41 28.43 -7.90
C LEU A 95 0.92 29.72 -7.25
N ALA A 96 1.45 30.66 -8.02
CA ALA A 96 1.97 31.92 -7.49
C ALA A 96 0.90 32.73 -6.75
N VAL A 97 -0.34 32.74 -7.24
CA VAL A 97 -1.48 33.36 -6.54
C VAL A 97 -1.78 32.62 -5.24
N THR A 98 -1.87 31.29 -5.27
CA THR A 98 -2.11 30.45 -4.08
C THR A 98 -1.03 30.67 -3.00
N LEU A 99 0.23 30.76 -3.40
CA LEU A 99 1.37 30.97 -2.49
C LEU A 99 1.30 32.32 -1.76
N ARG A 100 0.76 33.38 -2.38
CA ARG A 100 0.64 34.69 -1.73
C ARG A 100 -0.24 34.62 -0.48
N ALA A 101 -1.33 33.86 -0.53
CA ALA A 101 -2.26 33.67 0.58
C ALA A 101 -1.79 32.61 1.61
N ALA A 102 -0.81 31.79 1.25
CA ALA A 102 -0.30 30.71 2.10
C ALA A 102 0.69 31.20 3.17
N SER A 103 0.67 30.54 4.33
CA SER A 103 1.71 30.68 5.36
C SER A 103 3.07 30.19 4.84
N ALA A 104 4.17 30.62 5.47
CA ALA A 104 5.52 30.22 5.03
C ALA A 104 5.72 28.69 4.96
N THR A 105 5.20 27.95 5.93
CA THR A 105 5.27 26.48 5.95
C THR A 105 4.39 25.85 4.87
N ALA A 106 3.23 26.44 4.57
CA ALA A 106 2.36 25.99 3.49
C ALA A 106 2.99 26.25 2.11
N ARG A 107 3.66 27.39 1.91
CA ARG A 107 4.32 27.73 0.65
C ARG A 107 5.33 26.66 0.22
N GLY A 108 6.23 26.28 1.11
CA GLY A 108 7.23 25.26 0.81
C GLY A 108 6.61 23.89 0.50
N ARG A 109 5.47 23.54 1.11
CA ARG A 109 4.75 22.29 0.80
C ARG A 109 4.08 22.35 -0.57
N LEU A 110 3.43 23.47 -0.91
CA LEU A 110 2.77 23.65 -2.20
C LEU A 110 3.76 23.63 -3.36
N GLU A 111 4.90 24.31 -3.23
CA GLU A 111 5.98 24.26 -4.24
C GLU A 111 6.49 22.83 -4.47
N ARG A 112 6.82 22.10 -3.38
CA ARG A 112 7.27 20.71 -3.51
C ARG A 112 6.20 19.81 -4.13
N GLN A 113 4.94 20.03 -3.79
CA GLN A 113 3.84 19.28 -4.38
C GLN A 113 3.68 19.57 -5.87
N PHE A 114 3.79 20.83 -6.27
CA PHE A 114 3.73 21.22 -7.67
C PHE A 114 4.88 20.57 -8.46
N THR A 115 6.11 20.73 -7.98
CA THR A 115 7.30 20.15 -8.63
C THR A 115 7.27 18.61 -8.68
N ALA A 116 6.68 17.95 -7.69
CA ALA A 116 6.55 16.50 -7.70
C ALA A 116 5.50 16.01 -8.72
N ALA A 117 4.48 16.82 -9.00
CA ALA A 117 3.40 16.49 -9.92
C ALA A 117 3.70 16.86 -11.38
N ASP A 118 4.47 17.93 -11.62
CA ASP A 118 4.97 18.35 -12.95
C ASP A 118 6.10 17.40 -13.40
N VAL A 119 5.72 16.22 -13.91
CA VAL A 119 6.61 15.10 -14.23
C VAL A 119 7.42 15.41 -15.49
N ASN A 120 6.81 16.10 -16.45
CA ASN A 120 7.45 16.43 -17.72
C ASN A 120 8.26 17.76 -17.67
N ALA A 121 8.16 18.50 -16.55
CA ALA A 121 8.81 19.78 -16.31
C ALA A 121 8.38 20.89 -17.29
N ASP A 122 7.14 20.86 -17.78
CA ASP A 122 6.57 21.86 -18.70
C ASP A 122 5.95 23.07 -17.99
N THR A 123 6.10 23.13 -16.66
CA THR A 123 5.62 24.21 -15.78
C THR A 123 4.09 24.25 -15.62
N ARG A 124 3.41 23.16 -15.94
CA ARG A 124 1.98 22.96 -15.73
C ARG A 124 1.77 21.59 -15.11
N ILE A 125 0.57 21.35 -14.60
CA ILE A 125 0.13 20.03 -14.14
C ILE A 125 -1.16 19.72 -14.87
N ASP A 126 -1.10 18.79 -15.80
CA ASP A 126 -2.27 18.35 -16.54
C ASP A 126 -3.02 17.20 -15.84
N SER A 127 -4.16 16.79 -16.40
CA SER A 127 -4.96 15.68 -15.86
C SER A 127 -4.23 14.33 -15.80
N ALA A 128 -3.23 14.10 -16.67
CA ALA A 128 -2.45 12.88 -16.66
C ALA A 128 -1.43 12.89 -15.54
N GLU A 129 -0.77 14.02 -15.32
CA GLU A 129 0.15 14.25 -14.21
C GLU A 129 -0.56 14.21 -12.85
N MET A 130 -1.75 14.80 -12.74
CA MET A 130 -2.58 14.66 -11.53
C MET A 130 -2.89 13.19 -11.21
N ARG A 131 -3.15 12.38 -12.24
CA ARG A 131 -3.40 10.94 -12.09
C ARG A 131 -2.15 10.19 -11.64
N ILE A 132 -0.98 10.54 -12.18
CA ILE A 132 0.31 9.96 -11.80
C ILE A 132 0.63 10.29 -10.35
N GLU A 133 0.53 11.56 -9.93
CA GLU A 133 0.77 11.95 -8.53
C GLU A 133 -0.26 11.31 -7.59
N GLY A 134 -1.52 11.21 -8.02
CA GLY A 134 -2.54 10.46 -7.30
C GLY A 134 -2.11 9.00 -7.07
N GLN A 135 -1.71 8.30 -8.14
CA GLN A 135 -1.27 6.91 -8.04
C GLN A 135 -0.01 6.75 -7.17
N ALA A 136 0.94 7.69 -7.27
CA ALA A 136 2.10 7.72 -6.39
C ALA A 136 1.70 7.91 -4.92
N ALA A 137 0.70 8.76 -4.64
CA ALA A 137 0.17 8.94 -3.30
C ALA A 137 -0.52 7.68 -2.75
N ALA A 138 -1.26 6.95 -3.59
CA ALA A 138 -1.81 5.64 -3.22
C ALA A 138 -0.72 4.65 -2.78
N LEU A 139 0.33 4.50 -3.58
CA LEU A 139 1.42 3.55 -3.28
C LEU A 139 2.24 3.98 -2.05
N ARG A 140 2.36 5.29 -1.80
CA ARG A 140 3.00 5.81 -0.57
C ARG A 140 2.16 5.60 0.69
N ALA A 141 0.83 5.65 0.57
CA ALA A 141 -0.06 5.47 1.71
C ALA A 141 -0.18 4.01 2.14
N LEU A 142 -0.21 3.09 1.17
CA LEU A 142 -0.22 1.65 1.43
C LEU A 142 0.60 0.97 0.33
N THR A 143 1.84 0.61 0.70
CA THR A 143 2.82 -0.01 -0.20
C THR A 143 2.42 -1.43 -0.59
N ASP A 144 2.98 -1.96 -1.67
CA ASP A 144 2.71 -3.35 -2.04
C ASP A 144 3.22 -4.36 -0.99
N ALA A 145 4.25 -4.00 -0.23
CA ALA A 145 4.74 -4.79 0.89
C ALA A 145 3.73 -4.84 2.04
N GLU A 146 3.16 -3.71 2.43
CA GLU A 146 2.10 -3.65 3.45
C GLU A 146 0.83 -4.38 2.99
N ALA A 147 0.44 -4.23 1.72
CA ALA A 147 -0.66 -5.00 1.13
C ALA A 147 -0.39 -6.52 1.19
N SER A 148 0.85 -6.94 0.99
CA SER A 148 1.25 -8.34 1.11
C SER A 148 1.10 -8.87 2.53
N VAL A 149 1.48 -8.08 3.55
CA VAL A 149 1.28 -8.43 4.96
C VAL A 149 -0.20 -8.58 5.28
N LEU A 150 -1.05 -7.66 4.80
CA LEU A 150 -2.50 -7.75 4.97
C LEU A 150 -3.09 -9.02 4.34
N ARG A 151 -2.66 -9.38 3.12
CA ARG A 151 -3.07 -10.64 2.49
C ARG A 151 -2.61 -11.86 3.27
N ALA A 152 -1.41 -11.79 3.84
CA ALA A 152 -0.86 -12.87 4.64
C ALA A 152 -1.64 -13.09 5.95
N LEU A 153 -2.48 -12.16 6.42
CA LEU A 153 -3.39 -12.42 7.54
C LEU A 153 -4.23 -13.69 7.32
N MET A 154 -4.56 -14.02 6.07
CA MET A 154 -5.31 -15.24 5.76
C MET A 154 -4.56 -16.53 6.07
N THR A 155 -3.25 -16.51 6.32
CA THR A 155 -2.54 -17.70 6.82
C THR A 155 -2.84 -18.00 8.29
N LEU A 156 -3.52 -17.07 8.99
CA LEU A 156 -3.95 -17.23 10.38
C LEU A 156 -5.35 -17.86 10.50
N ASP A 157 -6.07 -18.01 9.39
CA ASP A 157 -7.31 -18.81 9.29
C ASP A 157 -6.97 -20.28 9.58
N ALA A 158 -7.24 -20.68 10.82
CA ALA A 158 -6.80 -21.96 11.37
C ALA A 158 -7.80 -23.07 11.04
N ASN A 159 -9.08 -22.73 10.96
CA ASN A 159 -10.16 -23.67 10.66
C ASN A 159 -10.38 -23.84 9.14
N GLN A 160 -9.73 -23.02 8.32
CA GLN A 160 -9.79 -22.99 6.85
C GLN A 160 -11.19 -22.73 6.30
N ASP A 161 -11.99 -21.92 7.00
CA ASP A 161 -13.34 -21.54 6.58
C ASP A 161 -13.38 -20.38 5.58
N GLY A 162 -12.22 -19.78 5.29
CA GLY A 162 -12.05 -18.69 4.33
C GLY A 162 -12.23 -17.30 4.93
N ALA A 163 -12.40 -17.18 6.26
CA ALA A 163 -12.47 -15.92 6.97
C ALA A 163 -11.60 -15.95 8.22
N LEU A 164 -10.81 -14.90 8.44
CA LEU A 164 -10.05 -14.73 9.68
C LEU A 164 -10.96 -14.13 10.77
N ALA A 165 -11.29 -14.93 11.79
CA ALA A 165 -12.04 -14.47 12.94
C ALA A 165 -11.15 -13.83 14.03
N GLN A 166 -11.73 -12.99 14.90
CA GLN A 166 -10.99 -12.39 16.02
C GLN A 166 -10.36 -13.44 16.96
N GLU A 167 -11.07 -14.54 17.19
CA GLU A 167 -10.57 -15.61 18.05
C GLU A 167 -9.34 -16.30 17.44
N GLU A 168 -9.30 -16.50 16.13
CA GLU A 168 -8.15 -17.09 15.44
C GLU A 168 -6.93 -16.17 15.46
N LEU A 169 -7.15 -14.86 15.26
CA LEU A 169 -6.11 -13.85 15.45
C LEU A 169 -5.55 -13.91 16.88
N ARG A 170 -6.42 -13.96 17.89
CA ARG A 170 -6.00 -14.05 19.30
C ARG A 170 -5.17 -15.31 19.58
N GLN A 171 -5.58 -16.46 19.03
CA GLN A 171 -4.84 -17.71 19.16
C GLN A 171 -3.51 -17.71 18.41
N ALA A 172 -3.42 -17.02 17.26
CA ALA A 172 -2.16 -16.84 16.55
C ALA A 172 -1.17 -15.98 17.35
N LEU A 173 -1.64 -14.91 17.99
CA LEU A 173 -0.80 -14.05 18.83
C LEU A 173 -0.27 -14.77 20.07
N LEU A 174 -1.12 -15.55 20.76
CA LEU A 174 -0.67 -16.36 21.90
C LEU A 174 0.43 -17.35 21.54
N ARG A 175 0.34 -17.99 20.37
CA ARG A 175 1.37 -18.92 19.89
C ARG A 175 2.71 -18.23 19.62
N LEU A 176 2.71 -16.95 19.25
CA LEU A 176 3.96 -16.21 19.09
C LEU A 176 4.60 -15.85 20.43
N ASP A 177 3.79 -15.42 21.40
CA ASP A 177 4.28 -15.11 22.75
C ASP A 177 4.90 -16.34 23.42
N GLU A 178 4.42 -17.55 23.12
CA GLU A 178 4.99 -18.81 23.64
C GLU A 178 6.34 -19.19 22.98
N VAL A 179 6.61 -18.69 21.78
CA VAL A 179 7.80 -19.05 20.97
C VAL A 179 8.91 -18.00 21.08
N THR A 180 8.60 -16.80 21.58
CA THR A 180 9.53 -15.65 21.72
C THR A 180 10.07 -15.52 23.14
#